data_AF-A0A7V6G636-F1
#
_entry.id   AF-A0A7V6G636-F1
#
_cell.length_a   1.000
_cell.length_b   1.000
_cell.length_c   1.000
_cell.angle_alpha   90.00
_cell.angle_beta   90.00
_cell.angle_gamma   90.00
#
_symmetry.space_group_name_H-M   'P 1'
#
loop_
_entity.id
_entity.type
_entity.pdbx_description
1 polymer ?
#
loop_
_entity_poly.entity_id
_entity_poly.type
_entity_poly.pdbx_seq_one_letter_code
_entity_poly.pdbx_strand_id
1 'polypeptide(L)'
;MINLYWPVYKNIEREIVELSNQVHFDDSQLTVYSVKISELLIRCVVEIEAIAKELYFKNGGVCPADRDLYFDTDCLNLLEQKWQLSKKKVIISSSNFYFQNVDNKVLNPLLKANKRGSSAADWKKAYQAVKHNRTDNLRKGNIKNLLKAMAALFLLNLYYRDDKYSLKNYNETSFTENISDLFNIKVHTWHGDGVGENSYFKKEDFDECTYLIKWEDDYKKKWDEFIREQEKILNEIIFNHPNVSQYVNEKFIDNGMIKKEEFVSFVKNREYFKCFDMKTEYGNMINTAFQKASKKLNFDWKSLRTYEAILNKHQKIYSNNEVTIE
;
A
#
# COMPACT_ATOMS: atom_id res chain seq x y z
N MET A 1 -11.73 -11.57 -18.48
CA MET A 1 -10.58 -11.33 -19.37
C MET A 1 -9.48 -12.29 -18.95
N ILE A 2 -8.92 -13.07 -19.87
CA ILE A 2 -7.88 -14.06 -19.55
C ILE A 2 -6.57 -13.31 -19.24
N ASN A 3 -5.96 -13.54 -18.07
CA ASN A 3 -4.66 -12.97 -17.72
C ASN A 3 -3.54 -13.78 -18.37
N LEU A 4 -3.07 -13.34 -19.53
CA LEU A 4 -1.97 -13.97 -20.26
C LEU A 4 -0.59 -13.55 -19.72
N TYR A 5 -0.49 -12.44 -18.98
CA TYR A 5 0.78 -11.87 -18.52
C TYR A 5 1.44 -12.70 -17.42
N TRP A 6 0.65 -13.21 -16.46
CA TRP A 6 1.22 -13.97 -15.34
C TRP A 6 1.87 -15.29 -15.76
N PRO A 7 1.24 -16.13 -16.61
CA PRO A 7 1.89 -17.33 -17.13
C PRO A 7 3.18 -17.01 -17.91
N VAL A 8 3.20 -15.93 -18.69
CA VAL A 8 4.40 -15.50 -19.43
C VAL A 8 5.51 -15.07 -18.46
N TYR A 9 5.16 -14.29 -17.43
CA TYR A 9 6.09 -13.91 -16.34
C TYR A 9 6.70 -15.16 -15.68
N LYS A 10 5.88 -16.13 -15.24
CA LYS A 10 6.36 -17.37 -14.60
C LYS A 10 7.27 -18.19 -15.54
N ASN A 11 7.04 -18.15 -16.85
CA ASN A 11 7.92 -18.84 -17.80
C ASN A 11 9.30 -18.16 -17.89
N ILE A 12 9.34 -16.84 -18.04
CA ILE A 12 10.60 -16.06 -18.03
C ILE A 12 11.33 -16.25 -16.70
N GLU A 13 10.59 -16.28 -15.59
CA GLU A 13 11.12 -16.50 -14.24
C GLU A 13 11.86 -17.83 -14.13
N ARG A 14 11.23 -18.91 -14.57
CA ARG A 14 11.84 -20.23 -14.59
C ARG A 14 13.13 -20.26 -15.41
N GLU A 15 13.14 -19.64 -16.58
CA GLU A 15 14.36 -19.56 -17.42
C GLU A 15 15.50 -18.78 -16.74
N ILE A 16 15.18 -17.77 -15.92
CA ILE A 16 16.19 -17.04 -15.15
C ILE A 16 16.73 -17.88 -14.00
N VAL A 17 15.88 -18.65 -13.31
CA VAL A 17 16.30 -19.61 -12.28
C VAL A 17 17.19 -20.70 -12.89
N GLU A 18 16.83 -21.22 -14.07
CA GLU A 18 17.67 -22.17 -14.81
C GLU A 18 19.03 -21.55 -15.17
N LEU A 19 19.05 -20.30 -15.61
CA LEU A 19 20.28 -19.57 -15.92
C LEU A 19 21.18 -19.39 -14.69
N SER A 20 20.61 -19.15 -13.49
CA SER A 20 21.41 -18.99 -12.27
C SER A 20 22.06 -20.29 -11.79
N ASN A 21 21.64 -21.45 -12.33
CA ASN A 21 22.34 -22.72 -12.12
C ASN A 21 23.55 -22.87 -13.06
N GLN A 22 23.63 -22.08 -14.12
CA GLN A 22 24.73 -22.09 -15.10
C GLN A 22 25.76 -20.98 -14.84
N VAL A 23 25.29 -19.83 -14.34
CA VAL A 23 26.13 -18.68 -13.96
C VAL A 23 25.85 -18.35 -12.51
N HIS A 24 26.89 -18.22 -11.70
CA HIS A 24 26.75 -17.87 -10.28
C HIS A 24 26.29 -16.41 -10.13
N PHE A 25 25.05 -16.18 -9.69
CA PHE A 25 24.53 -14.82 -9.54
C PHE A 25 25.00 -14.21 -8.21
N ASP A 26 26.08 -13.45 -8.25
CA ASP A 26 26.62 -12.68 -7.13
C ASP A 26 26.97 -11.23 -7.53
N ASP A 27 27.48 -10.45 -6.58
CA ASP A 27 27.82 -9.04 -6.81
C ASP A 27 28.89 -8.84 -7.89
N SER A 28 29.79 -9.80 -8.09
CA SER A 28 30.87 -9.75 -9.07
C SER A 28 30.40 -10.08 -10.49
N GLN A 29 29.36 -10.91 -10.61
CA GLN A 29 28.88 -11.43 -11.89
C GLN A 29 27.76 -10.58 -12.52
N LEU A 30 27.34 -9.48 -11.88
CA LEU A 30 26.28 -8.59 -12.40
C LEU A 30 26.50 -8.08 -13.83
N THR A 31 27.76 -7.96 -14.26
CA THR A 31 28.12 -7.51 -15.62
C THR A 31 28.24 -8.65 -16.63
N VAL A 32 28.10 -9.91 -16.22
CA VAL A 32 28.07 -11.05 -17.14
C VAL A 32 26.90 -10.87 -18.10
N TYR A 33 27.21 -11.12 -19.38
CA TYR A 33 26.30 -10.93 -20.50
C TYR A 33 26.41 -12.13 -21.43
N SER A 34 25.32 -12.40 -22.13
CA SER A 34 25.28 -13.44 -23.16
C SER A 34 24.12 -13.14 -24.11
N VAL A 35 24.07 -13.88 -25.23
CA VAL A 35 22.91 -13.83 -26.12
C VAL A 35 21.64 -14.22 -25.38
N LYS A 36 21.70 -15.24 -24.50
CA LYS A 36 20.55 -15.68 -23.71
C LYS A 36 20.08 -14.61 -22.72
N ILE A 37 20.99 -13.96 -22.00
CA ILE A 37 20.65 -12.86 -21.07
C ILE A 37 20.01 -11.69 -21.84
N SER A 38 20.54 -11.38 -23.02
CA SER A 38 20.00 -10.32 -23.90
C SER A 38 18.61 -10.66 -24.42
N GLU A 39 18.37 -11.91 -24.80
CA GLU A 39 17.06 -12.43 -25.21
C GLU A 39 16.03 -12.34 -24.08
N LEU A 40 16.38 -12.81 -22.88
CA LEU A 40 15.52 -12.71 -21.70
C LEU A 40 15.21 -11.25 -21.35
N LEU A 41 16.20 -10.35 -21.44
CA LEU A 41 16.00 -8.91 -21.24
C LEU A 41 15.01 -8.33 -22.25
N ILE A 42 15.15 -8.66 -23.53
CA ILE A 42 14.23 -8.20 -24.57
C ILE A 42 12.81 -8.69 -24.29
N ARG A 43 12.64 -9.98 -23.95
CA ARG A 43 11.33 -10.56 -23.62
C ARG A 43 10.71 -9.88 -22.41
N CYS A 44 11.47 -9.65 -21.34
CA CYS A 44 10.97 -8.91 -20.17
C CYS A 44 10.44 -7.53 -20.57
N VAL A 45 11.20 -6.78 -21.37
CA VAL A 45 10.81 -5.40 -21.71
C VAL A 45 9.62 -5.38 -22.67
N VAL A 46 9.54 -6.28 -23.64
CA VAL A 46 8.35 -6.41 -24.51
C VAL A 46 7.08 -6.64 -23.68
N GLU A 47 7.15 -7.51 -22.67
CA GLU A 47 6.02 -7.76 -21.76
C GLU A 47 5.70 -6.54 -20.88
N ILE A 48 6.72 -5.79 -20.43
CA ILE A 48 6.52 -4.52 -19.74
C ILE A 48 5.79 -3.52 -20.64
N GLU A 49 6.16 -3.41 -21.92
CA GLU A 49 5.49 -2.51 -22.86
C GLU A 49 4.01 -2.87 -23.01
N ALA A 50 3.70 -4.16 -23.15
CA ALA A 50 2.33 -4.66 -23.31
C ALA A 50 1.48 -4.47 -22.04
N ILE A 51 1.96 -4.96 -20.88
CA ILE A 51 1.20 -4.87 -19.64
C ILE A 51 1.02 -3.42 -19.16
N ALA A 52 1.99 -2.54 -19.40
CA ALA A 52 1.87 -1.12 -19.07
C ALA A 52 0.74 -0.45 -19.87
N LYS A 53 0.58 -0.78 -21.15
CA LYS A 53 -0.52 -0.27 -21.99
C LYS A 53 -1.88 -0.76 -21.51
N GLU A 54 -2.00 -2.04 -21.17
CA GLU A 54 -3.23 -2.58 -20.59
C GLU A 54 -3.59 -1.92 -19.25
N LEU A 55 -2.61 -1.80 -18.36
CA LEU A 55 -2.78 -1.11 -17.09
C LEU A 55 -3.18 0.35 -17.30
N TYR A 56 -2.58 1.03 -18.29
CA TYR A 56 -2.93 2.40 -18.63
C TYR A 56 -4.41 2.55 -19.00
N PHE A 57 -4.92 1.71 -19.92
CA PHE A 57 -6.34 1.75 -20.29
C PHE A 57 -7.26 1.38 -19.13
N LYS A 58 -6.92 0.33 -18.36
CA LYS A 58 -7.67 -0.05 -17.14
C LYS A 58 -7.76 1.07 -16.11
N ASN A 59 -6.83 2.04 -16.15
CA ASN A 59 -6.75 3.15 -15.22
C ASN A 59 -7.21 4.49 -15.81
N GLY A 60 -7.95 4.47 -16.92
CA GLY A 60 -8.56 5.65 -17.52
C GLY A 60 -7.67 6.38 -18.53
N GLY A 61 -6.57 5.76 -18.95
CA GLY A 61 -5.75 6.25 -20.04
C GLY A 61 -6.48 6.20 -21.39
N VAL A 62 -6.19 7.16 -22.26
CA VAL A 62 -6.76 7.26 -23.62
C VAL A 62 -5.65 7.30 -24.67
N CYS A 63 -5.93 6.83 -25.88
CA CYS A 63 -4.99 6.96 -26.98
C CYS A 63 -4.78 8.44 -27.36
N PRO A 64 -3.53 8.90 -27.57
CA PRO A 64 -3.28 10.20 -28.15
C PRO A 64 -3.88 10.28 -29.56
N ALA A 65 -4.44 11.43 -29.93
CA ALA A 65 -5.04 11.63 -31.24
C ALA A 65 -3.99 11.75 -32.37
N ASP A 66 -2.87 12.42 -32.09
CA ASP A 66 -1.92 12.86 -33.12
C ASP A 66 -0.61 12.06 -33.17
N ARG A 67 -0.49 10.98 -32.38
CA ARG A 67 0.72 10.14 -32.32
C ARG A 67 0.45 8.78 -31.70
N ASP A 68 1.42 7.89 -31.86
CA ASP A 68 1.42 6.58 -31.20
C ASP A 68 1.43 6.70 -29.67
N LEU A 69 0.77 5.74 -29.02
CA LEU A 69 0.79 5.56 -27.58
C LEU A 69 2.14 4.98 -27.13
N TYR A 70 2.80 5.70 -26.24
CA TYR A 70 4.10 5.34 -25.70
C TYR A 70 3.97 4.70 -24.33
N PHE A 71 4.45 3.46 -24.21
CA PHE A 71 4.38 2.70 -22.95
C PHE A 71 5.11 3.40 -21.79
N ASP A 72 6.13 4.21 -22.07
CA ASP A 72 6.93 4.85 -21.03
C ASP A 72 6.39 6.23 -20.63
N THR A 73 6.38 7.18 -21.56
CA THR A 73 6.02 8.58 -21.25
C THR A 73 4.53 8.82 -21.12
N ASP A 74 3.68 7.90 -21.61
CA ASP A 74 2.23 7.97 -21.42
C ASP A 74 1.80 6.95 -20.37
N CYS A 75 1.99 5.66 -20.66
CA CYS A 75 1.44 4.60 -19.84
C CYS A 75 2.08 4.55 -18.46
N LEU A 76 3.39 4.31 -18.37
CA LEU A 76 4.10 4.29 -17.10
C LEU A 76 4.08 5.66 -16.39
N ASN A 77 3.92 6.77 -17.11
CA ASN A 77 3.80 8.08 -16.48
C ASN A 77 2.48 8.24 -15.71
N LEU A 78 1.35 7.83 -16.31
CA LEU A 78 0.06 7.81 -15.61
C LEU A 78 0.10 6.86 -14.41
N LEU A 79 0.68 5.67 -14.56
CA LEU A 79 0.78 4.69 -13.48
C LEU A 79 1.71 5.18 -12.35
N GLU A 80 2.81 5.87 -12.69
CA GLU A 80 3.70 6.52 -11.72
C GLU A 80 2.94 7.55 -10.88
N GLN A 81 2.15 8.43 -11.52
CA GLN A 81 1.35 9.44 -10.82
C GLN A 81 0.30 8.81 -9.90
N LYS A 82 -0.29 7.69 -10.31
CA LYS A 82 -1.31 6.98 -9.52
C LYS A 82 -0.74 6.22 -8.34
N TRP A 83 0.38 5.52 -8.51
CA TRP A 83 0.84 4.51 -7.55
C TRP A 83 2.25 4.74 -6.99
N GLN A 84 2.94 5.79 -7.43
CA GLN A 84 4.32 6.09 -7.06
C GLN A 84 5.26 4.88 -7.27
N LEU A 85 5.15 4.25 -8.44
CA LEU A 85 5.86 3.02 -8.79
C LEU A 85 7.39 3.13 -8.61
N SER A 86 7.96 4.32 -8.84
CA SER A 86 9.39 4.60 -8.66
C SER A 86 9.89 4.43 -7.23
N LYS A 87 8.98 4.51 -6.24
CA LYS A 87 9.30 4.34 -4.81
C LYS A 87 9.28 2.87 -4.38
N LYS A 88 8.54 2.02 -5.09
CA LYS A 88 8.36 0.61 -4.74
C LYS A 88 9.69 -0.14 -4.75
N LYS A 89 9.92 -0.94 -3.71
CA LYS A 89 11.10 -1.80 -3.57
C LYS A 89 10.74 -3.26 -3.79
N VAL A 90 11.58 -3.93 -4.57
CA VAL A 90 11.55 -5.38 -4.78
C VAL A 90 12.82 -5.97 -4.18
N ILE A 91 12.67 -7.05 -3.43
CA ILE A 91 13.76 -7.72 -2.74
C ILE A 91 14.09 -8.98 -3.53
N ILE A 92 15.36 -9.20 -3.86
CA ILE A 92 15.82 -10.49 -4.38
C ILE A 92 15.76 -11.51 -3.24
N SER A 93 15.01 -12.58 -3.45
CA SER A 93 14.79 -13.64 -2.45
C SER A 93 15.04 -15.04 -2.98
N SER A 94 15.47 -15.18 -4.25
CA SER A 94 15.78 -16.50 -4.82
C SER A 94 16.84 -17.22 -4.02
N SER A 95 16.61 -18.50 -3.72
CA SER A 95 17.56 -19.35 -2.98
C SER A 95 18.90 -19.53 -3.70
N ASN A 96 18.92 -19.37 -5.03
CA ASN A 96 20.08 -19.65 -5.87
C ASN A 96 20.85 -18.37 -6.25
N PHE A 97 20.52 -17.23 -5.62
CA PHE A 97 21.20 -15.95 -5.83
C PHE A 97 21.99 -15.59 -4.58
N TYR A 98 23.25 -15.18 -4.75
CA TYR A 98 24.26 -15.09 -3.69
C TYR A 98 24.82 -13.67 -3.51
N PHE A 99 24.02 -12.66 -3.84
CA PHE A 99 24.39 -11.27 -3.57
C PHE A 99 24.67 -11.06 -2.07
N GLN A 100 25.63 -10.19 -1.75
CA GLN A 100 25.95 -9.76 -0.39
C GLN A 100 25.67 -8.27 -0.22
N ASN A 101 25.91 -7.47 -1.26
CA ASN A 101 25.60 -6.05 -1.24
C ASN A 101 24.07 -5.79 -1.21
N VAL A 102 23.62 -5.02 -0.23
CA VAL A 102 22.21 -4.64 -0.05
C VAL A 102 21.66 -3.90 -1.28
N ASP A 103 22.46 -3.07 -1.94
CA ASP A 103 22.05 -2.31 -3.14
C ASP A 103 21.76 -3.22 -4.34
N ASN A 104 22.31 -4.44 -4.34
CA ASN A 104 22.05 -5.45 -5.36
C ASN A 104 20.92 -6.39 -4.95
N LYS A 105 20.56 -6.46 -3.66
CA LYS A 105 19.40 -7.22 -3.15
C LYS A 105 18.11 -6.45 -3.21
N VAL A 106 18.14 -5.12 -3.03
CA VAL A 106 16.95 -4.28 -2.95
C VAL A 106 16.88 -3.39 -4.18
N LEU A 107 15.95 -3.71 -5.07
CA LEU A 107 15.79 -3.06 -6.36
C LEU A 107 14.68 -2.01 -6.31
N ASN A 108 14.91 -0.87 -6.98
CA ASN A 108 13.86 0.07 -7.38
C ASN A 108 13.62 -0.06 -8.89
N PRO A 109 12.91 -1.11 -9.34
CA PRO A 109 12.93 -1.51 -10.74
C PRO A 109 12.21 -0.52 -11.67
N LEU A 110 11.26 0.24 -11.14
CA LEU A 110 10.50 1.24 -11.89
C LEU A 110 11.03 2.68 -11.71
N LEU A 111 12.15 2.86 -11.01
CA LEU A 111 12.80 4.16 -10.87
C LEU A 111 13.16 4.74 -12.24
N LYS A 112 12.59 5.90 -12.57
CA LYS A 112 12.72 6.60 -13.86
C LYS A 112 12.26 5.78 -15.08
N ALA A 113 11.39 4.77 -14.89
CA ALA A 113 10.86 3.98 -16.00
C ALA A 113 9.98 4.80 -16.95
N ASN A 114 9.29 5.83 -16.43
CA ASN A 114 8.50 6.80 -17.18
C ASN A 114 9.33 7.92 -17.86
N LYS A 115 10.67 7.90 -17.76
CA LYS A 115 11.57 8.91 -18.37
C LYS A 115 12.26 8.35 -19.62
N ARG A 116 12.60 9.20 -20.59
CA ARG A 116 13.31 8.81 -21.82
C ARG A 116 14.77 9.26 -21.87
N GLY A 117 15.51 8.76 -22.86
CA GLY A 117 16.89 9.15 -23.13
C GLY A 117 17.86 8.77 -22.02
N SER A 118 18.82 9.64 -21.75
CA SER A 118 19.86 9.44 -20.71
C SER A 118 19.28 9.30 -19.31
N SER A 119 18.14 9.94 -19.05
CA SER A 119 17.42 9.92 -17.78
C SER A 119 16.55 8.69 -17.57
N ALA A 120 16.43 7.80 -18.57
CA ALA A 120 15.64 6.58 -18.48
C ALA A 120 16.25 5.54 -17.52
N ALA A 121 15.41 4.63 -17.03
CA ALA A 121 15.84 3.44 -16.29
C ALA A 121 16.91 2.65 -17.06
N ASP A 122 17.89 2.09 -16.33
CA ASP A 122 19.06 1.42 -16.91
C ASP A 122 18.68 0.24 -17.81
N TRP A 123 17.73 -0.59 -17.35
CA TRP A 123 17.25 -1.73 -18.11
C TRP A 123 16.59 -1.31 -19.43
N LYS A 124 15.93 -0.15 -19.47
CA LYS A 124 15.32 0.38 -20.69
C LYS A 124 16.37 0.87 -21.68
N LYS A 125 17.39 1.58 -21.20
CA LYS A 125 18.55 1.99 -22.03
C LYS A 125 19.28 0.77 -22.60
N ALA A 126 19.44 -0.27 -21.79
CA ALA A 126 20.06 -1.53 -22.20
C ALA A 126 19.24 -2.24 -23.28
N TYR A 127 17.93 -2.38 -23.08
CA TYR A 127 17.02 -2.95 -24.07
C TYR A 127 17.08 -2.21 -25.41
N GLN A 128 16.96 -0.88 -25.40
CA GLN A 128 17.03 -0.08 -26.63
C GLN A 128 18.36 -0.27 -27.37
N ALA A 129 19.48 -0.27 -26.64
CA ALA A 129 20.79 -0.48 -27.24
C ALA A 129 20.95 -1.88 -27.86
N VAL A 130 20.51 -2.93 -27.15
CA VAL A 130 20.60 -4.32 -27.63
C VAL A 130 19.60 -4.59 -28.77
N LYS A 131 18.43 -3.95 -28.77
CA LYS A 131 17.42 -4.08 -29.83
C LYS A 131 17.89 -3.48 -31.15
N HIS A 132 18.52 -2.31 -31.13
CA HIS A 132 18.91 -1.59 -32.35
C HIS A 132 20.31 -1.92 -32.85
N ASN A 133 21.27 -2.24 -31.97
CA ASN A 133 22.63 -2.59 -32.36
C ASN A 133 23.21 -3.63 -31.38
N ARG A 134 22.74 -4.87 -31.50
CA ARG A 134 23.13 -5.99 -30.63
C ARG A 134 24.64 -6.27 -30.66
N THR A 135 25.25 -6.23 -31.84
CA THR A 135 26.67 -6.59 -32.04
C THR A 135 27.57 -5.76 -31.15
N ASP A 136 27.34 -4.44 -31.11
CA ASP A 136 28.18 -3.52 -30.32
C ASP A 136 27.72 -3.40 -28.86
N ASN A 137 26.47 -3.75 -28.56
CA ASN A 137 25.85 -3.49 -27.25
C ASN A 137 25.51 -4.74 -26.45
N LEU A 138 25.95 -5.94 -26.86
CA LEU A 138 25.64 -7.20 -26.17
C LEU A 138 25.98 -7.14 -24.66
N ARG A 139 27.07 -6.44 -24.30
CA ARG A 139 27.49 -6.22 -22.89
C ARG A 139 26.44 -5.52 -22.02
N LYS A 140 25.53 -4.76 -22.62
CA LYS A 140 24.42 -4.09 -21.91
C LYS A 140 23.29 -5.07 -21.56
N GLY A 141 23.14 -6.15 -22.32
CA GLY A 141 22.27 -7.29 -21.99
C GLY A 141 22.92 -8.19 -20.96
N ASN A 142 23.12 -7.65 -19.75
CA ASN A 142 23.76 -8.31 -18.62
C ASN A 142 22.77 -8.63 -17.48
N ILE A 143 23.21 -9.43 -16.52
CA ILE A 143 22.42 -9.89 -15.37
C ILE A 143 21.79 -8.72 -14.63
N LYS A 144 22.55 -7.64 -14.37
CA LYS A 144 22.03 -6.46 -13.65
C LYS A 144 20.80 -5.86 -14.34
N ASN A 145 20.86 -5.65 -15.65
CA ASN A 145 19.75 -5.07 -16.40
C ASN A 145 18.59 -6.06 -16.55
N LEU A 146 18.89 -7.35 -16.71
CA LEU A 146 17.88 -8.41 -16.72
C LEU A 146 17.09 -8.47 -15.41
N LEU A 147 17.75 -8.52 -14.26
CA LEU A 147 17.09 -8.60 -12.95
C LEU A 147 16.24 -7.35 -12.67
N LYS A 148 16.73 -6.15 -13.01
CA LYS A 148 15.94 -4.91 -12.89
C LYS A 148 14.70 -4.92 -13.79
N ALA A 149 14.81 -5.39 -15.04
CA ALA A 149 13.67 -5.51 -15.95
C ALA A 149 12.68 -6.56 -15.43
N MET A 150 13.16 -7.73 -15.01
CA MET A 150 12.30 -8.80 -14.50
C MET A 150 11.56 -8.39 -13.23
N ALA A 151 12.21 -7.64 -12.33
CA ALA A 151 11.56 -7.06 -11.15
C ALA A 151 10.52 -5.98 -11.52
N ALA A 152 10.73 -5.22 -12.61
CA ALA A 152 9.74 -4.27 -13.10
C ALA A 152 8.51 -5.00 -13.66
N LEU A 153 8.73 -6.04 -14.47
CA LEU A 153 7.66 -6.90 -15.00
C LEU A 153 6.89 -7.58 -13.87
N PHE A 154 7.59 -8.06 -12.84
CA PHE A 154 7.00 -8.63 -11.64
C PHE A 154 6.03 -7.66 -10.95
N LEU A 155 6.48 -6.45 -10.62
CA LEU A 155 5.62 -5.44 -9.98
C LEU A 155 4.39 -5.14 -10.83
N LEU A 156 4.56 -4.87 -12.13
CA LEU A 156 3.43 -4.55 -13.00
C LEU A 156 2.42 -5.71 -13.09
N ASN A 157 2.89 -6.95 -13.04
CA ASN A 157 2.02 -8.13 -12.97
C ASN A 157 1.20 -8.17 -11.67
N LEU A 158 1.79 -7.84 -10.53
CA LEU A 158 1.04 -7.72 -9.27
C LEU A 158 -0.06 -6.67 -9.39
N TYR A 159 0.27 -5.48 -9.91
CA TYR A 159 -0.71 -4.42 -10.15
C TYR A 159 -1.80 -4.79 -11.17
N TYR A 160 -1.50 -5.64 -12.15
CA TYR A 160 -2.48 -6.10 -13.13
C TYR A 160 -3.42 -7.17 -12.56
N ARG A 161 -2.90 -8.06 -11.71
CA ARG A 161 -3.66 -9.11 -11.02
C ARG A 161 -4.58 -8.53 -9.95
N ASP A 162 -4.10 -7.54 -9.20
CA ASP A 162 -4.87 -6.87 -8.13
C ASP A 162 -5.42 -7.85 -7.09
N ASP A 163 -4.65 -8.89 -6.78
CA ASP A 163 -5.07 -9.92 -5.83
C ASP A 163 -5.18 -9.34 -4.43
N LYS A 164 -6.18 -9.86 -3.70
CA LYS A 164 -6.39 -9.61 -2.28
C LYS A 164 -6.15 -10.90 -1.49
N TYR A 165 -5.60 -10.78 -0.29
CA TYR A 165 -5.37 -11.92 0.60
C TYR A 165 -6.03 -11.66 1.94
N SER A 166 -6.95 -12.53 2.35
CA SER A 166 -7.49 -12.51 3.73
C SER A 166 -6.45 -13.06 4.70
N LEU A 167 -6.27 -12.36 5.82
CA LEU A 167 -5.24 -12.61 6.82
C LEU A 167 -5.89 -12.70 8.20
N LYS A 168 -5.29 -13.52 9.06
CA LYS A 168 -5.73 -13.65 10.47
C LYS A 168 -5.02 -12.66 11.37
N ASN A 169 -3.83 -12.19 10.98
CA ASN A 169 -3.02 -11.29 11.79
C ASN A 169 -2.58 -10.05 11.03
N TYR A 170 -2.41 -8.96 11.78
CA TYR A 170 -2.09 -7.62 11.28
C TYR A 170 -0.68 -7.47 10.70
N ASN A 171 0.19 -8.45 10.95
CA ASN A 171 1.59 -8.51 10.54
C ASN A 171 1.92 -9.78 9.73
N GLU A 172 0.90 -10.50 9.24
CA GLU A 172 1.08 -11.73 8.47
C GLU A 172 1.55 -11.41 7.03
N THR A 173 2.82 -11.67 6.75
CA THR A 173 3.43 -11.42 5.43
C THR A 173 3.82 -12.69 4.67
N SER A 174 3.52 -13.88 5.21
CA SER A 174 3.87 -15.18 4.60
C SER A 174 3.23 -15.40 3.22
N PHE A 175 2.13 -14.70 2.92
CA PHE A 175 1.51 -14.75 1.59
C PHE A 175 2.48 -14.33 0.47
N THR A 176 3.51 -13.52 0.77
CA THR A 176 4.48 -13.07 -0.24
C THR A 176 5.49 -14.13 -0.65
N GLU A 177 5.74 -15.13 0.19
CA GLU A 177 6.72 -16.19 -0.05
C GLU A 177 6.35 -17.07 -1.25
N ASN A 178 5.06 -17.19 -1.56
CA ASN A 178 4.55 -18.04 -2.64
C ASN A 178 4.30 -17.29 -3.95
N ILE A 179 4.63 -15.99 -4.04
CA ILE A 179 4.30 -15.17 -5.20
C ILE A 179 5.33 -15.36 -6.32
N SER A 180 6.62 -15.38 -6.00
CA SER A 180 7.73 -15.42 -6.98
C SER A 180 8.91 -16.24 -6.44
N ASP A 181 9.56 -16.97 -7.33
CA ASP A 181 10.77 -17.76 -7.05
C ASP A 181 12.05 -16.90 -7.09
N LEU A 182 11.93 -15.67 -7.61
CA LEU A 182 13.01 -14.70 -7.71
C LEU A 182 12.95 -13.58 -6.68
N PHE A 183 11.73 -13.13 -6.36
CA PHE A 183 11.52 -11.86 -5.68
C PHE A 183 10.52 -11.94 -4.54
N ASN A 184 10.75 -11.07 -3.56
CA ASN A 184 9.81 -10.71 -2.52
C ASN A 184 9.52 -9.20 -2.59
N ILE A 185 8.52 -8.74 -1.85
CA ILE A 185 8.09 -7.35 -1.80
C ILE A 185 8.07 -6.83 -0.36
N LYS A 186 8.14 -5.52 -0.21
CA LYS A 186 7.82 -4.88 1.07
C LYS A 186 6.30 -4.83 1.28
N VAL A 187 5.86 -5.16 2.49
CA VAL A 187 4.46 -5.09 2.92
C VAL A 187 4.36 -4.10 4.07
N HIS A 188 3.46 -3.13 3.93
CA HIS A 188 3.13 -2.22 5.03
C HIS A 188 2.19 -2.94 5.98
N THR A 189 2.75 -3.47 7.08
CA THR A 189 1.95 -4.09 8.14
C THR A 189 1.09 -3.04 8.84
N TRP A 190 -0.11 -3.42 9.25
CA TRP A 190 -1.04 -2.53 9.93
C TRP A 190 -0.44 -1.90 11.19
N HIS A 191 -0.70 -0.61 11.41
CA HIS A 191 -0.16 0.16 12.53
C HIS A 191 -1.22 1.00 13.27
N GLY A 192 -2.49 0.68 13.08
CA GLY A 192 -3.62 1.44 13.60
C GLY A 192 -4.43 2.10 12.49
N ASP A 193 -5.70 2.34 12.77
CA ASP A 193 -6.64 3.06 11.91
C ASP A 193 -6.89 4.48 12.44
N GLY A 194 -7.17 5.40 11.52
CA GLY A 194 -7.63 6.75 11.84
C GLY A 194 -9.16 6.85 11.86
N VAL A 195 -9.64 8.09 11.78
CA VAL A 195 -11.07 8.40 11.61
C VAL A 195 -11.36 8.52 10.11
N GLY A 196 -12.39 7.81 9.61
CA GLY A 196 -12.85 7.88 8.21
C GLY A 196 -12.52 6.65 7.37
N GLU A 197 -13.06 6.61 6.14
CA GLU A 197 -12.84 5.51 5.19
C GLU A 197 -11.37 5.43 4.74
N ASN A 198 -10.80 4.22 4.68
CA ASN A 198 -9.41 3.95 4.30
C ASN A 198 -8.33 4.67 5.16
N SER A 199 -8.65 5.00 6.42
CA SER A 199 -7.73 5.67 7.33
C SER A 199 -6.86 4.67 8.10
N TYR A 200 -5.58 4.53 7.77
CA TYR A 200 -4.58 3.78 8.56
C TYR A 200 -3.27 4.55 8.69
N PHE A 201 -2.53 4.33 9.78
CA PHE A 201 -1.29 5.07 10.01
C PHE A 201 -0.17 4.60 9.08
N LYS A 202 0.40 5.54 8.31
CA LYS A 202 1.57 5.29 7.46
C LYS A 202 2.82 5.17 8.32
N LYS A 203 3.62 4.16 8.03
CA LYS A 203 5.02 4.09 8.50
C LYS A 203 5.89 4.81 7.49
N GLU A 204 7.11 5.17 7.87
CA GLU A 204 8.06 5.90 7.01
C GLU A 204 8.31 5.19 5.67
N ASP A 205 8.25 3.85 5.67
CA ASP A 205 8.51 3.04 4.48
C ASP A 205 7.26 2.71 3.64
N PHE A 206 6.12 3.36 3.93
CA PHE A 206 4.85 3.09 3.27
C PHE A 206 4.95 3.13 1.73
N ASP A 207 5.57 4.16 1.18
CA ASP A 207 5.66 4.33 -0.28
C ASP A 207 6.56 3.27 -0.93
N GLU A 208 7.44 2.63 -0.16
CA GLU A 208 8.28 1.52 -0.63
C GLU A 208 7.53 0.19 -0.73
N CYS A 209 6.42 0.06 -0.01
CA CYS A 209 5.63 -1.17 0.08
C CYS A 209 4.71 -1.36 -1.11
N THR A 210 4.65 -2.58 -1.64
CA THR A 210 3.77 -2.99 -2.75
C THR A 210 2.38 -3.36 -2.26
N TYR A 211 2.29 -3.94 -1.06
CA TYR A 211 1.04 -4.27 -0.38
C TYR A 211 0.93 -3.51 0.94
N LEU A 212 -0.30 -3.32 1.41
CA LEU A 212 -0.61 -2.85 2.75
C LEU A 212 -1.59 -3.81 3.42
N ILE A 213 -1.47 -3.99 4.73
CA ILE A 213 -2.41 -4.74 5.55
C ILE A 213 -3.35 -3.74 6.24
N LYS A 214 -4.65 -3.92 6.02
CA LYS A 214 -5.71 -3.15 6.69
C LYS A 214 -6.79 -4.10 7.22
N TRP A 215 -7.73 -3.59 8.00
CA TRP A 215 -8.94 -4.35 8.29
C TRP A 215 -9.72 -4.63 7.00
N GLU A 216 -10.39 -5.79 6.97
CA GLU A 216 -11.38 -6.05 5.93
C GLU A 216 -12.49 -5.01 5.99
N ASP A 217 -13.01 -4.62 4.82
CA ASP A 217 -14.01 -3.56 4.70
C ASP A 217 -15.26 -3.81 5.55
N ASP A 218 -15.72 -5.07 5.67
CA ASP A 218 -16.86 -5.44 6.52
C ASP A 218 -16.56 -5.23 8.02
N TYR A 219 -15.37 -5.65 8.48
CA TYR A 219 -14.96 -5.43 9.86
C TYR A 219 -14.81 -3.94 10.16
N LYS A 220 -14.16 -3.18 9.27
CA LYS A 220 -13.99 -1.72 9.43
C LYS A 220 -15.34 -1.01 9.53
N LYS A 221 -16.29 -1.37 8.68
CA LYS A 221 -17.65 -0.78 8.70
C LYS A 221 -18.37 -1.06 10.02
N LYS A 222 -18.33 -2.31 10.50
CA LYS A 222 -18.91 -2.70 11.81
C LYS A 222 -18.24 -1.98 12.97
N TRP A 223 -16.91 -1.85 12.91
CA TRP A 223 -16.13 -1.11 13.91
C TRP A 223 -16.51 0.37 13.94
N ASP A 224 -16.60 1.03 12.79
CA ASP A 224 -16.94 2.45 12.71
C ASP A 224 -18.38 2.71 13.19
N GLU A 225 -19.32 1.81 12.90
CA GLU A 225 -20.68 1.86 13.44
C GLU A 225 -20.70 1.66 14.96
N PHE A 226 -19.92 0.70 15.45
CA PHE A 226 -19.74 0.44 16.87
C PHE A 226 -19.17 1.64 17.64
N ILE A 227 -18.13 2.28 17.11
CA ILE A 227 -17.53 3.48 17.72
C ILE A 227 -18.52 4.64 17.74
N ARG A 228 -19.25 4.92 16.64
CA ARG A 228 -20.26 5.99 16.63
C ARG A 228 -21.36 5.78 17.67
N GLU A 229 -21.84 4.55 17.82
CA GLU A 229 -22.85 4.23 18.83
C GLU A 229 -22.27 4.32 20.25
N GLN A 230 -21.05 3.84 20.45
CA GLN A 230 -20.34 3.94 21.72
C GLN A 230 -20.13 5.41 22.14
N GLU A 231 -19.76 6.29 21.23
CA GLU A 231 -19.61 7.73 21.47
C GLU A 231 -20.93 8.38 21.87
N LYS A 232 -22.03 8.04 21.18
CA LYS A 232 -23.37 8.52 21.54
C LYS A 232 -23.73 8.13 22.98
N ILE A 233 -23.59 6.83 23.32
CA ILE A 233 -23.92 6.32 24.65
C ILE A 233 -22.99 6.93 25.71
N LEU A 234 -21.70 7.11 25.40
CA LEU A 234 -20.75 7.73 26.31
C LEU A 234 -21.14 9.18 26.62
N ASN A 235 -21.52 9.95 25.60
CA ASN A 235 -22.00 11.32 25.79
C ASN A 235 -23.26 11.35 26.65
N GLU A 236 -24.22 10.45 26.42
CA GLU A 236 -25.40 10.31 27.28
C GLU A 236 -25.03 10.00 28.74
N ILE A 237 -24.04 9.14 28.99
CA ILE A 237 -23.57 8.84 30.35
C ILE A 237 -22.90 10.06 30.99
N ILE A 238 -22.03 10.77 30.26
CA ILE A 238 -21.31 11.95 30.74
C ILE A 238 -22.28 13.07 31.11
N PHE A 239 -23.22 13.42 30.24
CA PHE A 239 -24.12 14.56 30.48
C PHE A 239 -25.23 14.27 31.50
N ASN A 240 -25.49 12.98 31.80
CA ASN A 240 -26.33 12.55 32.91
C ASN A 240 -25.55 12.34 34.22
N HIS A 241 -24.22 12.55 34.22
CA HIS A 241 -23.42 12.41 35.44
C HIS A 241 -23.79 13.52 36.44
N PRO A 242 -24.06 13.20 37.73
CA PRO A 242 -24.56 14.17 38.70
C PRO A 242 -23.75 15.47 38.78
N ASN A 243 -22.41 15.36 38.82
CA ASN A 243 -21.54 16.53 38.89
C ASN A 243 -21.56 17.37 37.61
N VAL A 244 -21.71 16.74 36.44
CA VAL A 244 -21.79 17.45 35.15
C VAL A 244 -23.13 18.16 35.05
N SER A 245 -24.22 17.45 35.36
CA SER A 245 -25.57 18.03 35.34
C SER A 245 -25.70 19.18 36.33
N GLN A 246 -25.15 19.04 37.55
CA GLN A 246 -25.11 20.12 38.53
C GLN A 246 -24.32 21.33 38.01
N TYR A 247 -23.10 21.10 37.49
CA TYR A 247 -22.27 22.18 36.95
C TYR A 247 -22.97 22.91 35.79
N VAL A 248 -23.63 22.16 34.90
CA VAL A 248 -24.37 22.74 33.77
C VAL A 248 -25.55 23.58 34.26
N ASN A 249 -26.33 23.08 35.22
CA ASN A 249 -27.44 23.80 35.81
C ASN A 249 -27.00 25.10 36.51
N GLU A 250 -25.88 25.06 37.24
CA GLU A 250 -25.39 26.23 37.98
C GLU A 250 -24.73 27.30 37.10
N LYS A 251 -24.04 26.90 36.02
CA LYS A 251 -23.25 27.82 35.19
C LYS A 251 -23.95 28.28 33.94
N PHE A 252 -24.72 27.40 33.31
CA PHE A 252 -25.23 27.62 31.96
C PHE A 252 -26.75 27.71 31.89
N ILE A 253 -27.49 27.41 32.96
CA ILE A 253 -28.95 27.61 33.00
C ILE A 253 -29.27 28.87 33.80
N ASP A 254 -30.00 29.79 33.17
CA ASP A 254 -30.51 31.01 33.79
C ASP A 254 -32.01 31.14 33.46
N ASN A 255 -32.86 31.25 34.48
CA ASN A 255 -34.33 31.25 34.36
C ASN A 255 -34.90 30.13 33.46
N GLY A 256 -34.29 28.93 33.52
CA GLY A 256 -34.70 27.77 32.71
C GLY A 256 -34.26 27.83 31.24
N MET A 257 -33.51 28.85 30.82
CA MET A 257 -32.91 28.96 29.50
C MET A 257 -31.41 28.65 29.53
N ILE A 258 -30.93 27.94 28.52
CA ILE A 258 -29.51 27.62 28.39
C ILE A 258 -28.74 28.76 27.70
N LYS A 259 -27.60 29.15 28.27
CA LYS A 259 -26.62 30.06 27.65
C LYS A 259 -25.89 29.32 26.53
N LYS A 260 -26.51 29.29 25.35
CA LYS A 260 -26.13 28.43 24.23
C LYS A 260 -24.67 28.59 23.79
N GLU A 261 -24.17 29.82 23.66
CA GLU A 261 -22.79 30.08 23.22
C GLU A 261 -21.75 29.58 24.23
N GLU A 262 -21.97 29.88 25.51
CA GLU A 262 -21.11 29.43 26.61
C GLU A 262 -21.13 27.91 26.76
N PHE A 263 -22.31 27.29 26.65
CA PHE A 263 -22.46 25.84 26.71
C PHE A 263 -21.79 25.15 25.52
N VAL A 264 -21.94 25.68 24.30
CA VAL A 264 -21.25 25.15 23.11
C VAL A 264 -19.73 25.25 23.29
N SER A 265 -19.23 26.36 23.82
CA SER A 265 -17.80 26.52 24.15
C SER A 265 -17.34 25.47 25.17
N PHE A 266 -18.09 25.27 26.25
CA PHE A 266 -17.84 24.25 27.28
C PHE A 266 -17.74 22.83 26.71
N VAL A 267 -18.66 22.46 25.81
CA VAL A 267 -18.64 21.14 25.14
C VAL A 267 -17.46 21.02 24.17
N LYS A 268 -17.21 22.04 23.33
CA LYS A 268 -16.11 22.06 22.37
C LYS A 268 -14.73 21.95 23.05
N ASN A 269 -14.56 22.67 24.15
CA ASN A 269 -13.33 22.65 24.95
C ASN A 269 -13.22 21.43 25.87
N ARG A 270 -14.23 20.54 25.85
CA ARG A 270 -14.31 19.33 26.68
C ARG A 270 -14.14 19.59 28.17
N GLU A 271 -14.65 20.72 28.63
CA GLU A 271 -14.46 21.16 30.02
C GLU A 271 -15.23 20.29 31.02
N TYR A 272 -16.23 19.53 30.56
CA TYR A 272 -16.96 18.55 31.37
C TYR A 272 -16.05 17.47 31.99
N PHE A 273 -14.87 17.20 31.42
CA PHE A 273 -13.90 16.27 32.03
C PHE A 273 -13.34 16.74 33.38
N LYS A 274 -13.53 18.01 33.75
CA LYS A 274 -13.15 18.53 35.08
C LYS A 274 -14.15 18.13 36.17
N CYS A 275 -15.31 17.57 35.82
CA CYS A 275 -16.41 17.32 36.75
C CYS A 275 -16.36 15.93 37.43
N PHE A 276 -15.45 15.05 37.02
CA PHE A 276 -15.34 13.68 37.54
C PHE A 276 -13.91 13.17 37.40
N ASP A 277 -13.57 12.11 38.14
CA ASP A 277 -12.24 11.52 38.12
C ASP A 277 -11.99 10.72 36.82
N MET A 278 -10.94 11.10 36.10
CA MET A 278 -10.62 10.50 34.79
C MET A 278 -10.14 9.05 34.87
N LYS A 279 -9.62 8.60 36.02
CA LYS A 279 -9.08 7.23 36.16
C LYS A 279 -10.15 6.25 36.59
N THR A 280 -10.96 6.62 37.55
CA THR A 280 -11.93 5.73 38.21
C THR A 280 -13.33 5.87 37.59
N GLU A 281 -13.82 7.09 37.38
CA GLU A 281 -15.18 7.31 36.88
C GLU A 281 -15.23 7.21 35.36
N TYR A 282 -14.40 7.97 34.65
CA TYR A 282 -14.44 8.02 33.20
C TYR A 282 -14.12 6.66 32.55
N GLY A 283 -13.15 5.91 33.09
CA GLY A 283 -12.84 4.55 32.63
C GLY A 283 -14.04 3.60 32.74
N ASN A 284 -14.81 3.70 33.82
CA ASN A 284 -16.04 2.93 34.01
C ASN A 284 -17.15 3.37 33.05
N MET A 285 -17.28 4.68 32.79
CA MET A 285 -18.23 5.20 31.80
C MET A 285 -17.92 4.68 30.39
N ILE A 286 -16.64 4.69 30.00
CA ILE A 286 -16.19 4.12 28.72
C ILE A 286 -16.56 2.64 28.65
N ASN A 287 -16.15 1.83 29.63
CA ASN A 287 -16.44 0.39 29.62
C ASN A 287 -17.95 0.10 29.55
N THR A 288 -18.75 0.88 30.27
CA THR A 288 -20.22 0.79 30.23
C THR A 288 -20.77 1.13 28.84
N ALA A 289 -20.27 2.20 28.20
CA ALA A 289 -20.66 2.59 26.86
C ALA A 289 -20.30 1.50 25.83
N PHE A 290 -19.09 0.92 25.91
CA PHE A 290 -18.66 -0.19 25.06
C PHE A 290 -19.60 -1.40 25.19
N GLN A 291 -19.93 -1.82 26.42
CA GLN A 291 -20.83 -2.95 26.67
C GLN A 291 -22.24 -2.70 26.12
N LYS A 292 -22.79 -1.49 26.34
CA LYS A 292 -24.11 -1.12 25.83
C LYS A 292 -24.14 -1.07 24.31
N ALA A 293 -23.15 -0.45 23.67
CA ALA A 293 -23.03 -0.40 22.21
C ALA A 293 -22.91 -1.80 21.61
N SER A 294 -22.12 -2.67 22.23
CA SER A 294 -21.93 -4.04 21.77
C SER A 294 -23.21 -4.85 21.82
N LYS A 295 -23.93 -4.76 22.95
CA LYS A 295 -25.23 -5.41 23.11
C LYS A 295 -26.26 -4.89 22.10
N LYS A 296 -26.25 -3.59 21.82
CA LYS A 296 -27.18 -2.96 20.87
C LYS A 296 -26.93 -3.39 19.43
N LEU A 297 -25.66 -3.46 19.03
CA LEU A 297 -25.26 -3.77 17.64
C LEU A 297 -24.97 -5.26 17.41
N ASN A 298 -25.04 -6.08 18.46
CA ASN A 298 -24.63 -7.49 18.42
C ASN A 298 -23.20 -7.66 17.87
N PHE A 299 -22.29 -6.77 18.26
CA PHE A 299 -20.90 -6.73 17.80
C PHE A 299 -19.94 -6.99 18.96
N ASP A 300 -19.15 -8.06 18.87
CA ASP A 300 -18.10 -8.35 19.84
C ASP A 300 -16.79 -7.66 19.45
N TRP A 301 -16.52 -6.51 20.07
CA TRP A 301 -15.31 -5.73 19.86
C TRP A 301 -14.02 -6.41 20.37
N LYS A 302 -14.15 -7.51 21.15
CA LYS A 302 -13.03 -8.33 21.62
C LYS A 302 -12.74 -9.52 20.72
N SER A 303 -13.61 -9.79 19.75
CA SER A 303 -13.39 -10.85 18.76
C SER A 303 -12.14 -10.59 17.92
N LEU A 304 -11.61 -11.67 17.32
CA LEU A 304 -10.48 -11.59 16.41
C LEU A 304 -10.82 -10.67 15.24
N ARG A 305 -9.97 -9.65 15.05
CA ARG A 305 -10.03 -8.71 13.93
C ARG A 305 -9.68 -9.46 12.65
N THR A 306 -10.40 -9.19 11.57
CA THR A 306 -10.05 -9.72 10.25
C THR A 306 -9.27 -8.68 9.46
N TYR A 307 -8.24 -9.15 8.75
CA TYR A 307 -7.32 -8.31 7.99
C TYR A 307 -7.30 -8.75 6.54
N GLU A 308 -7.01 -7.82 5.64
CA GLU A 308 -6.69 -8.12 4.26
C GLU A 308 -5.39 -7.42 3.83
N ALA A 309 -4.59 -8.11 3.03
CA ALA A 309 -3.53 -7.50 2.26
C ALA A 309 -4.08 -7.09 0.88
N ILE A 310 -3.95 -5.80 0.58
CA ILE A 310 -4.32 -5.22 -0.72
C ILE A 310 -3.13 -4.46 -1.32
N LEU A 311 -3.16 -4.24 -2.63
CA LEU A 311 -2.13 -3.43 -3.28
C LEU A 311 -2.10 -2.01 -2.72
N ASN A 312 -0.89 -1.54 -2.44
CA ASN A 312 -0.62 -0.14 -2.17
C ASN A 312 -0.65 0.65 -3.48
N LYS A 313 -1.77 1.33 -3.70
CA LYS A 313 -2.03 2.19 -4.87
C LYS A 313 -1.89 3.67 -4.49
N HIS A 314 -1.01 3.97 -3.52
CA HIS A 314 -0.83 5.32 -2.96
C HIS A 314 -2.16 5.94 -2.50
N GLN A 315 -2.97 5.14 -1.80
CA GLN A 315 -4.26 5.60 -1.30
C GLN A 315 -4.06 6.86 -0.42
N LYS A 316 -4.91 7.87 -0.65
CA LYS A 316 -5.00 9.03 0.26
C LYS A 316 -5.56 8.51 1.58
N ILE A 317 -4.84 8.82 2.65
CA ILE A 317 -5.24 8.48 4.01
C ILE A 317 -5.59 9.79 4.68
N TYR A 318 -6.76 9.84 5.31
CA TYR A 318 -7.10 10.93 6.22
C TYR A 318 -6.06 10.97 7.36
N SER A 319 -5.12 11.91 7.27
CA SER A 319 -4.20 12.21 8.36
C SER A 319 -4.95 12.96 9.46
N ASN A 320 -4.68 12.64 10.73
CA ASN A 320 -5.32 13.20 11.94
C ASN A 320 -5.37 14.75 12.04
N ASN A 321 -4.80 15.49 11.08
CA ASN A 321 -4.88 16.94 11.02
C ASN A 321 -6.15 17.47 10.35
N GLU A 322 -7.00 16.60 9.78
CA GLU A 322 -8.24 17.00 9.09
C GLU A 322 -9.52 16.55 9.80
N VAL A 323 -9.47 16.27 11.12
CA VAL A 323 -10.71 16.13 11.90
C VAL A 323 -11.22 17.53 12.23
N THR A 324 -11.79 18.21 11.24
CA THR A 324 -12.79 19.24 11.48
C THR A 324 -14.03 18.54 11.97
N ILE A 325 -14.26 18.61 13.28
CA ILE A 325 -15.51 18.22 13.92
C ILE A 325 -16.52 19.30 13.54
N GLU A 326 -17.41 19.00 12.59
CA GLU A 326 -18.64 19.78 12.38
C GLU A 326 -19.63 19.57 13.52
#